data_AF-A0A8D2KHG4-F1
#
_entry.id   AF-A0A8D2KHG4-F1
#
_cell.length_a   1.000
_cell.length_b   1.000
_cell.length_c   1.000
_cell.angle_alpha   90.00
_cell.angle_beta   90.00
_cell.angle_gamma   90.00
#
_symmetry.space_group_name_H-M   'P 1'
#
loop_
_entity.id
_entity.type
_entity.pdbx_description
1 polymer ?
#
loop_
_entity_poly.entity_id
_entity_poly.type
_entity_poly.pdbx_seq_one_letter_code
_entity_poly.pdbx_strand_id
1 'polypeptide(L)'
;MNEPAEKRLGCNRTPEPDLRLRKGHQLDDTRGGDNDIHQGDLEPILEASVYSSRHKTSDVHTCNPRGSGVSAKSEAPSNSVWEGRWRVIPHDVLPDWLKDNDFLLHGHRPPMPSFRACFKSIFRIHTETGNIWTHLLGCVFFLCLGIFYMFRPNISFVAPLQEKVVFGLFFLGAILCLSFSWLFHTVYCHSEGVSRLFSKLDYSGIALLIMGSFVPWLYYSFYCNPQPCFIYLIVICVLGIAAIIVSQWDMFATPQYRGVRAGVFLGLGLSGIIPTLHYVISEGFLRAATIGQIGWLMLMASLYITGAALYAARIPERFFPGKCDIWFHSHQLFHIFVVAGAFVHFHGVSNLQEFRFMIGGGCTEEEAL
;
A
#
# COMPACT_ATOMS: atom_id res chain seq x y z
N MET A 1 -21.26 3.58 -81.60
CA MET A 1 -22.47 2.80 -81.28
C MET A 1 -23.05 3.36 -79.99
N ASN A 2 -24.19 4.05 -80.16
CA ASN A 2 -25.27 4.37 -79.21
C ASN A 2 -24.96 4.97 -77.82
N GLU A 3 -25.18 6.29 -77.72
CA GLU A 3 -25.94 6.93 -76.64
C GLU A 3 -27.44 6.51 -76.70
N PRO A 4 -28.32 6.70 -75.66
CA PRO A 4 -28.53 8.00 -74.99
C PRO A 4 -29.03 8.06 -73.51
N ALA A 5 -28.75 9.21 -72.89
CA ALA A 5 -29.59 10.18 -72.15
C ALA A 5 -30.72 9.84 -71.12
N GLU A 6 -30.86 10.82 -70.20
CA GLU A 6 -32.00 11.21 -69.31
C GLU A 6 -32.12 10.49 -67.94
N LYS A 7 -32.48 11.11 -66.79
CA LYS A 7 -33.10 12.42 -66.45
C LYS A 7 -32.92 12.73 -64.94
N ARG A 8 -33.08 14.02 -64.57
CA ARG A 8 -32.95 14.68 -63.24
C ARG A 8 -34.01 14.27 -62.19
N LEU A 9 -33.67 14.44 -60.89
CA LEU A 9 -34.28 15.36 -59.87
C LEU A 9 -34.30 14.78 -58.43
N GLY A 10 -33.95 15.61 -57.43
CA GLY A 10 -34.53 15.51 -56.07
C GLY A 10 -33.59 15.66 -54.88
N CYS A 11 -33.64 16.83 -54.21
CA CYS A 11 -33.04 17.16 -52.91
C CYS A 11 -33.44 16.20 -51.76
N ASN A 12 -32.52 15.96 -50.81
CA ASN A 12 -32.69 16.45 -49.43
C ASN A 12 -31.41 16.33 -48.59
N ARG A 13 -31.07 17.46 -47.94
CA ARG A 13 -30.03 17.60 -46.92
C ARG A 13 -30.51 16.98 -45.61
N THR A 14 -29.63 16.30 -44.88
CA THR A 14 -29.80 15.98 -43.46
C THR A 14 -28.85 16.85 -42.61
N PRO A 15 -29.24 17.29 -41.40
CA PRO A 15 -28.60 18.38 -40.69
C PRO A 15 -27.44 17.92 -39.78
N GLU A 16 -26.38 18.73 -39.75
CA GLU A 16 -25.30 18.70 -38.75
C GLU A 16 -25.82 19.11 -37.35
N PRO A 17 -25.17 18.62 -36.26
CA PRO A 17 -25.57 18.93 -34.90
C PRO A 17 -25.17 20.36 -34.47
N ASP A 18 -26.16 21.05 -33.89
CA ASP A 18 -26.12 22.45 -33.46
C ASP A 18 -25.23 22.63 -32.20
N LEU A 19 -24.00 23.11 -32.41
CA LEU A 19 -23.06 23.56 -31.38
C LEU A 19 -23.48 24.95 -30.87
N ARG A 20 -24.30 24.99 -29.82
CA ARG A 20 -24.60 26.25 -29.11
C ARG A 20 -23.45 26.65 -28.18
N LEU A 21 -22.59 27.52 -28.69
CA LEU A 21 -21.68 28.37 -27.92
C LEU A 21 -22.50 29.35 -27.05
N ARG A 22 -22.42 29.18 -25.72
CA ARG A 22 -22.96 30.15 -24.76
C ARG A 22 -21.95 31.29 -24.61
N LYS A 23 -22.35 32.48 -25.08
CA LYS A 23 -21.65 33.75 -24.88
C LYS A 23 -21.36 34.00 -23.40
N GLY A 24 -20.12 34.37 -23.11
CA GLY A 24 -19.70 34.92 -21.83
C GLY A 24 -20.41 36.25 -21.54
N HIS A 25 -20.71 36.48 -20.27
CA HIS A 25 -21.14 37.77 -19.76
C HIS A 25 -19.99 38.37 -18.96
N GLN A 26 -19.72 39.63 -19.26
CA GLN A 26 -18.69 40.50 -18.68
C GLN A 26 -18.88 40.66 -17.17
N LEU A 27 -17.73 40.69 -16.48
CA LEU A 27 -17.54 41.27 -15.15
C LEU A 27 -17.20 42.76 -15.33
N ASP A 28 -17.87 43.61 -14.56
CA ASP A 28 -17.55 44.98 -14.11
C ASP A 28 -18.82 45.46 -13.36
N ASP A 29 -18.84 46.14 -12.22
CA ASP A 29 -17.81 46.83 -11.45
C ASP A 29 -18.39 47.19 -10.05
N THR A 30 -17.53 47.30 -9.04
CA THR A 30 -17.59 48.17 -7.83
C THR A 30 -18.76 48.24 -6.80
N ARG A 31 -18.34 48.02 -5.53
CA ARG A 31 -18.49 48.86 -4.29
C ARG A 31 -19.74 48.86 -3.39
N GLY A 32 -19.45 48.71 -2.08
CA GLY A 32 -20.15 49.27 -0.90
C GLY A 32 -21.29 48.39 -0.38
N GLY A 33 -21.50 48.09 0.90
CA GLY A 33 -21.13 48.74 2.16
C GLY A 33 -22.37 48.72 3.06
N ASP A 34 -22.20 48.21 4.29
CA ASP A 34 -23.04 48.34 5.51
C ASP A 34 -24.33 47.51 5.73
N ASN A 35 -24.25 46.70 6.80
CA ASN A 35 -25.12 46.55 7.98
C ASN A 35 -26.65 46.74 7.87
N ASP A 36 -27.43 45.75 8.32
CA ASP A 36 -28.07 45.82 9.64
C ASP A 36 -28.82 44.55 10.07
N ILE A 37 -29.00 44.46 11.38
CA ILE A 37 -29.46 43.37 12.24
C ILE A 37 -31.01 43.25 12.22
N HIS A 38 -31.55 42.02 12.25
CA HIS A 38 -32.70 41.70 13.12
C HIS A 38 -32.92 40.18 13.29
N GLN A 39 -33.04 39.81 14.55
CA GLN A 39 -33.24 38.47 15.11
C GLN A 39 -34.74 38.19 15.28
N GLY A 40 -35.18 36.96 15.00
CA GLY A 40 -36.55 36.50 15.26
C GLY A 40 -36.66 34.97 15.13
N ASP A 41 -36.99 34.34 16.25
CA ASP A 41 -37.15 32.90 16.49
C ASP A 41 -38.31 32.25 15.70
N LEU A 42 -38.19 30.95 15.38
CA LEU A 42 -39.14 29.85 15.72
C LEU A 42 -38.94 28.63 14.77
N GLU A 43 -38.67 27.45 15.35
CA GLU A 43 -39.09 26.16 14.77
C GLU A 43 -40.62 26.00 14.88
N PRO A 44 -41.26 25.11 14.09
CA PRO A 44 -41.66 23.85 14.70
C PRO A 44 -41.66 22.59 13.79
N ILE A 45 -41.79 21.50 14.53
CA ILE A 45 -41.81 20.07 14.28
C ILE A 45 -43.20 19.52 13.82
N LEU A 46 -43.17 18.36 13.14
CA LEU A 46 -44.14 17.24 12.99
C LEU A 46 -45.34 17.23 12.01
N GLU A 47 -45.38 16.09 11.28
CA GLU A 47 -46.49 15.16 10.97
C GLU A 47 -47.79 15.61 10.27
N ALA A 48 -48.12 14.88 9.19
CA ALA A 48 -49.48 14.43 8.92
C ALA A 48 -49.52 13.14 8.09
N SER A 49 -50.03 12.08 8.70
CA SER A 49 -50.59 10.87 8.10
C SER A 49 -51.90 11.14 7.37
N VAL A 50 -52.18 10.48 6.24
CA VAL A 50 -53.55 10.20 5.79
C VAL A 50 -53.62 8.80 5.16
N TYR A 51 -54.51 7.98 5.72
CA TYR A 51 -54.90 6.65 5.26
C TYR A 51 -56.37 6.68 4.78
N SER A 52 -56.75 5.64 4.02
CA SER A 52 -58.11 5.10 3.79
C SER A 52 -58.65 5.30 2.36
N SER A 53 -58.60 4.31 1.46
CA SER A 53 -59.36 3.04 1.32
C SER A 53 -60.68 3.18 0.52
N ARG A 54 -60.82 2.40 -0.57
CA ARG A 54 -62.09 1.74 -0.93
C ARG A 54 -61.97 0.60 -1.95
N HIS A 55 -62.78 -0.43 -1.66
CA HIS A 55 -62.98 -1.73 -2.27
C HIS A 55 -63.29 -1.78 -3.78
N LYS A 56 -62.99 -2.95 -4.39
CA LYS A 56 -63.65 -3.46 -5.61
C LYS A 56 -64.19 -4.88 -5.36
N THR A 57 -65.43 -5.11 -5.79
CA THR A 57 -66.03 -6.42 -6.05
C THR A 57 -66.91 -6.33 -7.31
N SER A 58 -66.96 -7.45 -8.05
CA SER A 58 -68.11 -8.01 -8.82
C SER A 58 -67.79 -8.34 -10.29
N ASP A 59 -68.06 -9.61 -10.62
CA ASP A 59 -67.93 -10.35 -11.88
C ASP A 59 -68.99 -10.00 -12.95
N VAL A 60 -68.67 -10.22 -14.24
CA VAL A 60 -69.63 -10.61 -15.33
C VAL A 60 -68.91 -11.47 -16.41
N HIS A 61 -69.59 -12.54 -16.84
CA HIS A 61 -69.36 -13.53 -17.94
C HIS A 61 -69.21 -12.90 -19.38
N THR A 62 -68.79 -13.54 -20.51
CA THR A 62 -68.94 -14.91 -21.08
C THR A 62 -68.06 -15.14 -22.37
N CYS A 63 -67.66 -16.40 -22.63
CA CYS A 63 -67.50 -17.18 -23.90
C CYS A 63 -66.41 -16.97 -25.01
N ASN A 64 -65.41 -17.89 -25.02
CA ASN A 64 -64.82 -18.82 -26.07
C ASN A 64 -64.53 -18.38 -27.55
N PRO A 65 -63.62 -19.05 -28.34
CA PRO A 65 -63.10 -20.42 -28.19
C PRO A 65 -61.59 -20.68 -28.47
N ARG A 66 -61.19 -21.91 -28.11
CA ARG A 66 -60.01 -22.72 -28.48
C ARG A 66 -59.08 -22.19 -29.59
N GLY A 67 -57.81 -22.05 -29.24
CA GLY A 67 -56.66 -22.07 -30.14
C GLY A 67 -55.47 -22.71 -29.44
N SER A 68 -55.20 -23.97 -29.78
CA SER A 68 -54.00 -24.72 -29.38
C SER A 68 -52.76 -24.14 -30.05
N GLY A 69 -51.75 -23.75 -29.28
CA GLY A 69 -50.48 -23.28 -29.82
C GLY A 69 -49.44 -22.98 -28.73
N VAL A 70 -48.76 -24.03 -28.27
CA VAL A 70 -47.42 -24.08 -27.67
C VAL A 70 -46.93 -22.78 -27.00
N SER A 71 -47.13 -22.67 -25.68
CA SER A 71 -46.38 -21.73 -24.85
C SER A 71 -44.94 -22.24 -24.72
N ALA A 72 -44.03 -21.66 -25.50
CA ALA A 72 -42.62 -21.72 -25.21
C ALA A 72 -42.40 -21.00 -23.87
N LYS A 73 -42.28 -21.77 -22.79
CA LYS A 73 -41.73 -21.27 -21.53
C LYS A 73 -40.32 -20.78 -21.86
N SER A 74 -40.12 -19.47 -21.91
CA SER A 74 -38.79 -18.90 -21.78
C SER A 74 -38.30 -19.27 -20.38
N GLU A 75 -37.46 -20.29 -20.31
CA GLU A 75 -36.63 -20.49 -19.13
C GLU A 75 -35.86 -19.18 -18.92
N ALA A 76 -36.16 -18.51 -17.81
CA ALA A 76 -35.34 -17.41 -17.34
C ALA A 76 -33.88 -17.92 -17.27
N PRO A 77 -32.90 -17.19 -17.84
CA PRO A 77 -31.52 -17.57 -17.65
C PRO A 77 -31.28 -17.64 -16.15
N SER A 78 -30.84 -18.81 -15.70
CA SER A 78 -30.41 -19.01 -14.33
C SER A 78 -29.48 -17.86 -13.93
N ASN A 79 -29.60 -17.43 -12.67
CA ASN A 79 -28.70 -16.49 -11.99
C ASN A 79 -27.27 -17.07 -11.98
N SER A 80 -26.66 -17.14 -13.15
CA SER A 80 -25.28 -17.50 -13.37
C SER A 80 -24.44 -16.34 -12.84
N VAL A 81 -23.44 -16.69 -12.06
CA VAL A 81 -22.55 -15.79 -11.35
C VAL A 81 -21.78 -14.93 -12.38
N TRP A 82 -22.35 -13.77 -12.73
CA TRP A 82 -21.69 -12.70 -13.50
C TRP A 82 -20.83 -11.79 -12.61
N GLU A 83 -20.52 -12.22 -11.37
CA GLU A 83 -19.76 -11.41 -10.42
C GLU A 83 -18.30 -11.24 -10.87
N GLY A 84 -18.00 -10.07 -11.45
CA GLY A 84 -16.64 -9.51 -11.51
C GLY A 84 -15.72 -10.09 -12.59
N ARG A 85 -16.21 -10.38 -13.79
CA ARG A 85 -15.33 -10.71 -14.93
C ARG A 85 -14.55 -9.47 -15.36
N TRP A 86 -13.22 -9.54 -15.33
CA TRP A 86 -12.32 -8.48 -15.79
C TRP A 86 -11.15 -9.06 -16.58
N ARG A 87 -10.60 -8.27 -17.51
CA ARG A 87 -9.38 -8.55 -18.28
C ARG A 87 -8.31 -7.54 -17.95
N VAL A 88 -7.04 -7.95 -18.09
CA VAL A 88 -5.92 -7.02 -17.98
C VAL A 88 -5.98 -5.97 -19.08
N ILE A 89 -5.53 -4.76 -18.77
CA ILE A 89 -5.53 -3.61 -19.68
C ILE A 89 -4.11 -3.08 -19.90
N PRO A 90 -3.86 -2.39 -21.02
CA PRO A 90 -2.58 -1.71 -21.26
C PRO A 90 -2.46 -0.42 -20.41
N HIS A 91 -1.24 0.09 -20.25
CA HIS A 91 -0.93 1.23 -19.37
C HIS A 91 -1.54 2.56 -19.83
N ASP A 92 -1.65 2.78 -21.14
CA ASP A 92 -2.14 4.01 -21.75
C ASP A 92 -3.59 4.35 -21.35
N VAL A 93 -4.42 3.33 -21.14
CA VAL A 93 -5.83 3.49 -20.74
C VAL A 93 -6.06 3.51 -19.22
N LEU A 94 -4.98 3.46 -18.41
CA LEU A 94 -5.13 3.56 -16.94
C LEU A 94 -5.60 4.96 -16.53
N PRO A 95 -6.39 5.08 -15.44
CA PRO A 95 -6.58 6.35 -14.77
C PRO A 95 -5.28 6.80 -14.10
N ASP A 96 -5.10 8.11 -13.92
CA ASP A 96 -3.80 8.69 -13.52
C ASP A 96 -3.27 8.19 -12.17
N TRP A 97 -4.16 7.94 -11.20
CA TRP A 97 -3.80 7.41 -9.88
C TRP A 97 -3.29 5.95 -9.91
N LEU A 98 -3.44 5.24 -11.04
CA LEU A 98 -2.86 3.90 -11.29
C LEU A 98 -1.58 3.93 -12.14
N LYS A 99 -1.19 5.09 -12.69
CA LYS A 99 0.01 5.23 -13.55
C LYS A 99 1.26 5.48 -12.72
N ASP A 100 1.70 4.49 -11.95
CA ASP A 100 2.93 4.60 -11.17
C ASP A 100 4.20 4.39 -12.03
N ASN A 101 4.22 3.38 -12.90
CA ASN A 101 5.41 3.01 -13.68
C ASN A 101 5.06 2.75 -15.15
N ASP A 102 5.45 3.70 -16.01
CA ASP A 102 5.24 3.70 -17.45
C ASP A 102 6.13 2.71 -18.23
N PHE A 103 7.08 2.03 -17.57
CA PHE A 103 7.83 0.92 -18.17
C PHE A 103 7.08 -0.42 -18.15
N LEU A 104 6.03 -0.54 -17.33
CA LEU A 104 5.14 -1.71 -17.32
C LEU A 104 3.99 -1.45 -18.29
N LEU A 105 4.02 -2.10 -19.45
CA LEU A 105 3.21 -1.67 -20.60
C LEU A 105 1.83 -2.36 -20.64
N HIS A 106 1.75 -3.62 -20.18
CA HIS A 106 0.52 -4.40 -20.15
C HIS A 106 0.36 -5.18 -18.85
N GLY A 107 -0.77 -5.85 -18.67
CA GLY A 107 -1.00 -6.75 -17.54
C GLY A 107 -1.60 -6.07 -16.32
N HIS A 108 -2.01 -4.81 -16.45
CA HIS A 108 -2.60 -4.03 -15.36
C HIS A 108 -4.03 -4.44 -15.07
N ARG A 109 -4.43 -4.33 -13.81
CA ARG A 109 -5.84 -4.47 -13.40
C ARG A 109 -6.60 -3.19 -13.75
N PRO A 110 -7.83 -3.27 -14.29
CA PRO A 110 -8.69 -2.11 -14.42
C PRO A 110 -9.14 -1.62 -13.04
N PRO A 111 -9.63 -0.37 -12.92
CA PRO A 111 -10.26 0.10 -11.70
C PRO A 111 -11.50 -0.76 -11.38
N MET A 112 -11.51 -1.38 -10.20
CA MET A 112 -12.54 -2.32 -9.75
C MET A 112 -13.01 -1.93 -8.35
N PRO A 113 -14.08 -1.13 -8.20
CA PRO A 113 -14.58 -0.65 -6.91
C PRO A 113 -15.33 -1.74 -6.13
N SER A 114 -14.69 -2.89 -5.95
CA SER A 114 -15.18 -4.04 -5.19
C SER A 114 -14.00 -4.72 -4.51
N PHE A 115 -13.94 -4.64 -3.18
CA PHE A 115 -12.96 -5.37 -2.39
C PHE A 115 -12.98 -6.88 -2.71
N ARG A 116 -14.17 -7.46 -2.90
CA ARG A 116 -14.30 -8.88 -3.26
C ARG A 116 -13.58 -9.21 -4.57
N ALA A 117 -13.67 -8.34 -5.58
CA ALA A 117 -12.93 -8.52 -6.84
C ALA A 117 -11.41 -8.34 -6.64
N CYS A 118 -11.00 -7.35 -5.83
CA CYS A 118 -9.60 -7.09 -5.48
C CYS A 118 -8.96 -8.31 -4.78
N PHE A 119 -9.60 -8.85 -3.74
CA PHE A 119 -9.08 -10.04 -3.03
C PHE A 119 -9.13 -11.31 -3.90
N LYS A 120 -10.15 -11.48 -4.74
CA LYS A 120 -10.15 -12.58 -5.74
C LYS A 120 -9.00 -12.46 -6.75
N SER A 121 -8.51 -11.23 -7.01
CA SER A 121 -7.40 -11.02 -7.96
C SER A 121 -6.07 -11.56 -7.46
N ILE A 122 -5.90 -11.82 -6.15
CA ILE A 122 -4.68 -12.46 -5.60
C ILE A 122 -4.35 -13.77 -6.34
N PHE A 123 -5.37 -14.50 -6.79
CA PHE A 123 -5.23 -15.76 -7.53
C PHE A 123 -5.25 -15.59 -9.06
N ARG A 124 -5.03 -14.37 -9.57
CA ARG A 124 -4.93 -14.04 -11.00
C ARG A 124 -3.53 -13.54 -11.31
N ILE A 125 -3.16 -13.60 -12.59
CA ILE A 125 -1.88 -13.09 -13.10
C ILE A 125 -2.07 -11.66 -13.63
N HIS A 126 -1.34 -10.72 -13.04
CA HIS A 126 -1.31 -9.30 -13.37
C HIS A 126 -0.03 -8.66 -12.79
N THR A 127 0.23 -7.39 -13.08
CA THR A 127 1.43 -6.64 -12.64
C THR A 127 1.67 -6.70 -11.12
N GLU A 128 0.59 -6.70 -10.33
CA GLU A 128 0.65 -6.74 -8.87
C GLU A 128 0.75 -8.16 -8.24
N THR A 129 0.70 -9.23 -9.03
CA THR A 129 0.68 -10.61 -8.48
C THR A 129 1.93 -10.88 -7.64
N GLY A 130 3.10 -10.57 -8.20
CA GLY A 130 4.38 -10.73 -7.50
C GLY A 130 4.45 -9.92 -6.21
N ASN A 131 4.09 -8.63 -6.28
CA ASN A 131 4.14 -7.70 -5.16
C ASN A 131 3.27 -8.16 -3.97
N ILE A 132 2.07 -8.68 -4.26
CA ILE A 132 1.17 -9.23 -3.22
C ILE A 132 1.79 -10.47 -2.58
N TRP A 133 2.18 -11.47 -3.39
CA TRP A 133 2.60 -12.77 -2.88
C TRP A 133 3.90 -12.71 -2.08
N THR A 134 4.87 -11.88 -2.48
CA THR A 134 6.14 -11.77 -1.74
C THR A 134 5.93 -11.26 -0.31
N HIS A 135 5.15 -10.20 -0.11
CA HIS A 135 4.89 -9.66 1.22
C HIS A 135 3.80 -10.42 1.98
N LEU A 136 2.85 -11.07 1.32
CA LEU A 136 1.88 -11.97 1.97
C LEU A 136 2.60 -13.19 2.58
N LEU A 137 3.45 -13.87 1.80
CA LEU A 137 4.24 -15.01 2.30
C LEU A 137 5.24 -14.57 3.37
N GLY A 138 5.91 -13.42 3.16
CA GLY A 138 6.77 -12.82 4.18
C GLY A 138 6.04 -12.52 5.48
N CYS A 139 4.81 -11.99 5.41
CA CYS A 139 3.99 -11.68 6.58
C CYS A 139 3.68 -12.94 7.39
N VAL A 140 3.24 -14.02 6.74
CA VAL A 140 2.98 -15.30 7.42
C VAL A 140 4.26 -15.87 8.00
N PHE A 141 5.37 -15.80 7.27
CA PHE A 141 6.68 -16.24 7.75
C PHE A 141 7.10 -15.53 9.04
N PHE A 142 7.10 -14.19 9.07
CA PHE A 142 7.47 -13.42 10.26
C PHE A 142 6.48 -13.58 11.41
N LEU A 143 5.19 -13.80 11.12
CA LEU A 143 4.20 -14.12 12.14
C LEU A 143 4.50 -15.45 12.82
N CYS A 144 4.71 -16.52 12.04
CA CYS A 144 5.07 -17.83 12.57
C CYS A 144 6.41 -17.80 13.31
N LEU A 145 7.42 -17.12 12.76
CA LEU A 145 8.73 -16.98 13.36
C LEU A 145 8.66 -16.20 14.68
N GLY A 146 7.88 -15.11 14.74
CA GLY A 146 7.66 -14.34 15.95
C GLY A 146 6.93 -15.12 17.04
N ILE A 147 5.89 -15.88 16.67
CA ILE A 147 5.19 -16.78 17.59
C ILE A 147 6.17 -17.83 18.15
N PHE A 148 6.95 -18.47 17.28
CA PHE A 148 7.94 -19.46 17.70
C PHE A 148 8.99 -18.86 18.64
N TYR A 149 9.45 -17.63 18.37
CA TYR A 149 10.37 -16.90 19.23
C TYR A 149 9.78 -16.65 20.63
N MET A 150 8.50 -16.24 20.71
CA MET A 150 7.81 -16.02 21.99
C MET A 150 7.69 -17.31 22.82
N PHE A 151 7.57 -18.47 22.16
CA PHE A 151 7.50 -19.77 22.81
C PHE A 151 8.87 -20.43 23.08
N ARG A 152 10.00 -19.79 22.74
CA ARG A 152 11.31 -20.32 23.13
C ARG A 152 11.44 -20.42 24.66
N PRO A 153 12.07 -21.48 25.20
CA PRO A 153 12.27 -21.65 26.64
C PRO A 153 12.99 -20.48 27.28
N ASN A 154 12.46 -19.97 28.40
CA ASN A 154 13.04 -18.81 29.10
C ASN A 154 14.48 -19.06 29.60
N ILE A 155 14.88 -20.32 29.77
CA ILE A 155 16.24 -20.72 30.15
C ILE A 155 17.32 -20.34 29.13
N SER A 156 16.94 -20.01 27.89
CA SER A 156 17.86 -19.60 26.82
C SER A 156 18.11 -18.08 26.79
N PHE A 157 17.61 -17.33 27.76
CA PHE A 157 17.68 -15.87 27.82
C PHE A 157 18.24 -15.43 29.17
N VAL A 158 18.94 -14.29 29.20
CA VAL A 158 19.43 -13.68 30.44
C VAL A 158 18.27 -12.99 31.16
N ALA A 159 17.47 -12.23 30.43
CA ALA A 159 16.31 -11.47 30.90
C ALA A 159 15.09 -11.74 29.98
N PRO A 160 14.43 -12.91 30.09
CA PRO A 160 13.49 -13.41 29.09
C PRO A 160 12.32 -12.46 28.78
N LEU A 161 11.78 -11.75 29.79
CA LEU A 161 10.68 -10.82 29.55
C LEU A 161 11.13 -9.63 28.69
N GLN A 162 12.21 -8.96 29.08
CA GLN A 162 12.72 -7.78 28.38
C GLN A 162 13.25 -8.13 26.99
N GLU A 163 13.99 -9.24 26.87
CA GLU A 163 14.50 -9.73 25.59
C GLU A 163 13.35 -10.09 24.63
N LYS A 164 12.29 -10.73 25.11
CA LYS A 164 11.11 -11.01 24.28
C LYS A 164 10.36 -9.73 23.89
N VAL A 165 10.29 -8.71 24.74
CA VAL A 165 9.68 -7.41 24.39
C VAL A 165 10.45 -6.72 23.25
N VAL A 166 11.77 -6.62 23.33
CA VAL A 166 12.56 -5.92 22.29
C VAL A 166 12.47 -6.63 20.93
N PHE A 167 12.51 -7.97 20.91
CA PHE A 167 12.26 -8.73 19.68
C PHE A 167 10.80 -8.62 19.22
N GLY A 168 9.85 -8.58 20.15
CA GLY A 168 8.43 -8.38 19.87
C GLY A 168 8.16 -7.07 19.14
N LEU A 169 8.87 -5.99 19.48
CA LEU A 169 8.76 -4.71 18.78
C LEU A 169 9.31 -4.77 17.34
N PHE A 170 10.40 -5.50 17.10
CA PHE A 170 10.87 -5.81 15.75
C PHE A 170 9.84 -6.61 14.96
N PHE A 171 9.33 -7.71 15.52
CA PHE A 171 8.32 -8.55 14.86
C PHE A 171 7.03 -7.76 14.58
N LEU A 172 6.60 -6.90 15.49
CA LEU A 172 5.46 -6.01 15.29
C LEU A 172 5.68 -5.08 14.09
N GLY A 173 6.84 -4.42 14.02
CA GLY A 173 7.21 -3.56 12.89
C GLY A 173 7.22 -4.33 11.56
N ALA A 174 7.85 -5.52 11.54
CA ALA A 174 7.91 -6.36 10.34
C ALA A 174 6.54 -6.84 9.88
N ILE A 175 5.71 -7.36 10.79
CA ILE A 175 4.37 -7.88 10.47
C ILE A 175 3.47 -6.74 9.98
N LEU A 176 3.48 -5.58 10.63
CA LEU A 176 2.69 -4.42 10.19
C LEU A 176 3.14 -3.91 8.82
N CYS A 177 4.44 -3.76 8.60
CA CYS A 177 4.99 -3.36 7.30
C CYS A 177 4.54 -4.27 6.16
N LEU A 178 4.76 -5.58 6.32
CA LEU A 178 4.41 -6.56 5.30
C LEU A 178 2.90 -6.65 5.11
N SER A 179 2.12 -6.56 6.20
CA SER A 179 0.65 -6.55 6.18
C SER A 179 0.09 -5.37 5.39
N PHE A 180 0.52 -4.16 5.73
CA PHE A 180 0.08 -2.95 5.02
C PHE A 180 0.44 -3.00 3.54
N SER A 181 1.62 -3.52 3.23
CA SER A 181 2.07 -3.63 1.85
C SER A 181 1.26 -4.61 1.01
N TRP A 182 1.10 -5.87 1.43
CA TRP A 182 0.33 -6.83 0.63
C TRP A 182 -1.15 -6.44 0.53
N LEU A 183 -1.70 -5.81 1.58
CA LEU A 183 -3.06 -5.25 1.55
C LEU A 183 -3.17 -4.11 0.54
N PHE A 184 -2.24 -3.15 0.57
CA PHE A 184 -2.17 -2.05 -0.39
C PHE A 184 -2.15 -2.58 -1.83
N HIS A 185 -1.20 -3.45 -2.15
CA HIS A 185 -1.09 -4.01 -3.50
C HIS A 185 -2.32 -4.82 -3.89
N THR A 186 -3.03 -5.45 -2.95
CA THR A 186 -4.29 -6.15 -3.22
C THR A 186 -5.40 -5.16 -3.61
N VAL A 187 -5.59 -4.10 -2.83
CA VAL A 187 -6.67 -3.11 -3.02
C VAL A 187 -6.28 -1.91 -3.89
N TYR A 188 -5.06 -1.92 -4.44
CA TYR A 188 -4.49 -0.82 -5.23
C TYR A 188 -5.39 -0.42 -6.39
N CYS A 189 -6.09 -1.36 -7.03
CA CYS A 189 -6.99 -1.05 -8.15
C CYS A 189 -8.44 -0.70 -7.75
N HIS A 190 -8.74 -0.49 -6.46
CA HIS A 190 -10.13 -0.32 -6.01
C HIS A 190 -10.75 1.01 -6.47
N SER A 191 -10.28 2.10 -5.88
CA SER A 191 -10.66 3.47 -6.18
C SER A 191 -9.56 4.40 -5.68
N GLU A 192 -9.51 5.64 -6.17
CA GLU A 192 -8.46 6.60 -5.81
C GLU A 192 -8.37 6.82 -4.29
N GLY A 193 -9.50 6.97 -3.60
CA GLY A 193 -9.51 7.17 -2.15
C GLY A 193 -8.96 5.97 -1.36
N VAL A 194 -9.28 4.74 -1.78
CA VAL A 194 -8.75 3.52 -1.14
C VAL A 194 -7.26 3.36 -1.43
N SER A 195 -6.84 3.59 -2.67
CA SER A 195 -5.42 3.54 -3.06
C SER A 195 -4.58 4.57 -2.30
N ARG A 196 -5.09 5.80 -2.14
CA ARG A 196 -4.44 6.86 -1.38
C ARG A 196 -4.34 6.54 0.11
N LEU A 197 -5.38 5.95 0.71
CA LEU A 197 -5.33 5.54 2.12
C LEU A 197 -4.29 4.43 2.34
N PHE A 198 -4.33 3.38 1.52
CA PHE A 198 -3.46 2.22 1.72
C PHE A 198 -2.01 2.50 1.31
N SER A 199 -1.74 3.41 0.37
CA SER A 199 -0.36 3.85 0.08
C SER A 199 0.27 4.59 1.28
N LYS A 200 -0.50 5.40 2.02
CA LYS A 200 -0.02 6.02 3.27
C LYS A 200 0.32 4.98 4.33
N LEU A 201 -0.50 3.92 4.45
CA LEU A 201 -0.21 2.80 5.36
C LEU A 201 1.04 2.02 4.94
N ASP A 202 1.20 1.73 3.65
CA ASP A 202 2.37 1.03 3.10
C ASP A 202 3.67 1.79 3.39
N TYR A 203 3.71 3.10 3.09
CA TYR A 203 4.86 3.95 3.41
C TYR A 203 5.13 4.05 4.92
N SER A 204 4.08 4.17 5.74
CA SER A 204 4.23 4.17 7.20
C SER A 204 4.77 2.84 7.73
N GLY A 205 4.41 1.73 7.08
CA GLY A 205 4.91 0.40 7.37
C GLY A 205 6.44 0.31 7.30
N ILE A 206 7.04 0.89 6.26
CA ILE A 206 8.51 0.92 6.08
C ILE A 206 9.19 1.58 7.29
N ALA A 207 8.67 2.73 7.74
CA ALA A 207 9.19 3.43 8.91
C ALA A 207 9.05 2.59 10.20
N LEU A 208 7.91 1.93 10.39
CA LEU A 208 7.67 1.06 11.55
C LEU A 208 8.64 -0.14 11.59
N LEU A 209 8.92 -0.77 10.44
CA LEU A 209 9.93 -1.83 10.34
C LEU A 209 11.32 -1.31 10.71
N ILE A 210 11.72 -0.14 10.17
CA ILE A 210 13.04 0.43 10.47
C ILE A 210 13.14 0.76 11.97
N MET A 211 12.17 1.47 12.55
CA MET A 211 12.14 1.77 13.98
C MET A 211 12.19 0.50 14.83
N GLY A 212 11.35 -0.50 14.51
CA GLY A 212 11.31 -1.78 15.22
C GLY A 212 12.63 -2.55 15.16
N SER A 213 13.34 -2.50 14.03
CA SER A 213 14.65 -3.16 13.86
C SER A 213 15.75 -2.54 14.73
N PHE A 214 15.70 -1.24 15.01
CA PHE A 214 16.71 -0.60 15.86
C PHE A 214 16.58 -1.02 17.33
N VAL A 215 15.39 -1.40 17.79
CA VAL A 215 15.14 -1.70 19.21
C VAL A 215 15.99 -2.87 19.74
N PRO A 216 15.90 -4.10 19.20
CA PRO A 216 16.72 -5.20 19.70
C PRO A 216 18.22 -4.97 19.42
N TRP A 217 18.57 -4.38 18.28
CA TRP A 217 19.97 -4.13 17.93
C TRP A 217 20.66 -3.15 18.89
N LEU A 218 20.03 -2.01 19.19
CA LEU A 218 20.57 -1.04 20.15
C LEU A 218 20.59 -1.59 21.57
N TYR A 219 19.57 -2.37 21.96
CA TYR A 219 19.51 -3.01 23.27
C TYR A 219 20.74 -3.89 23.53
N TYR A 220 21.15 -4.72 22.56
CA TYR A 220 22.34 -5.56 22.74
C TYR A 220 23.66 -4.80 22.52
N SER A 221 23.69 -3.86 21.58
CA SER A 221 24.93 -3.13 21.26
C SER A 221 25.34 -2.18 22.40
N PHE A 222 24.36 -1.56 23.06
CA PHE A 222 24.60 -0.65 24.18
C PHE A 222 24.12 -1.25 25.51
N TYR A 223 24.22 -2.57 25.66
CA TYR A 223 23.70 -3.29 26.82
C TYR A 223 24.25 -2.76 28.16
N CYS A 224 25.56 -2.47 28.20
CA CYS A 224 26.24 -1.95 29.39
C CYS A 224 26.28 -0.41 29.47
N ASN A 225 25.86 0.28 28.40
CA ASN A 225 25.86 1.74 28.35
C ASN A 225 24.44 2.28 28.06
N PRO A 226 23.59 2.44 29.09
CA PRO A 226 22.16 2.70 28.91
C PRO A 226 21.84 4.10 28.37
N GLN A 227 22.68 5.10 28.65
CA GLN A 227 22.44 6.48 28.21
C GLN A 227 22.45 6.63 26.67
N PRO A 228 23.49 6.21 25.92
CA PRO A 228 23.47 6.25 24.45
C PRO A 228 22.38 5.36 23.87
N CYS A 229 22.10 4.19 24.47
CA CYS A 229 20.98 3.33 24.05
C CYS A 229 19.66 4.13 24.01
N PHE A 230 19.33 4.81 25.10
CA PHE A 230 18.11 5.60 25.21
C PHE A 230 18.07 6.80 24.25
N ILE A 231 19.19 7.52 24.11
CA ILE A 231 19.29 8.66 23.18
C ILE A 231 19.04 8.19 21.74
N TYR A 232 19.67 7.11 21.30
CA TYR A 232 19.51 6.61 19.93
C TYR A 232 18.11 6.05 19.67
N LEU A 233 17.46 5.44 20.67
CA LEU A 233 16.06 5.04 20.59
C LEU A 233 15.13 6.25 20.43
N ILE A 234 15.36 7.35 21.15
CA ILE A 234 14.58 8.58 20.96
C ILE A 234 14.79 9.13 19.55
N VAL A 235 16.04 9.23 19.09
CA VAL A 235 16.38 9.79 17.78
C VAL A 235 15.70 9.00 16.66
N ILE A 236 15.78 7.67 16.65
CA ILE A 236 15.15 6.86 15.61
C ILE A 236 13.62 6.95 15.65
N CYS A 237 13.02 7.06 16.84
CA CYS A 237 11.58 7.29 16.98
C CYS A 237 11.16 8.65 16.41
N VAL A 238 11.89 9.72 16.71
CA VAL A 238 11.61 11.06 16.18
C VAL A 238 11.75 11.08 14.65
N LEU A 239 12.83 10.52 14.10
CA LEU A 239 13.04 10.44 12.66
C LEU A 239 11.98 9.58 11.97
N GLY A 240 11.61 8.45 12.58
CA GLY A 240 10.59 7.55 12.06
C GLY A 240 9.19 8.18 12.09
N ILE A 241 8.81 8.87 13.16
CA ILE A 241 7.56 9.64 13.23
C ILE A 241 7.55 10.75 12.18
N ALA A 242 8.66 11.47 11.99
CA ALA A 242 8.77 12.48 10.94
C ALA A 242 8.58 11.86 9.54
N ALA A 243 9.17 10.68 9.27
CA ALA A 243 8.98 9.96 8.01
C ALA A 243 7.53 9.50 7.81
N ILE A 244 6.84 9.05 8.88
CA ILE A 244 5.41 8.72 8.84
C ILE A 244 4.58 9.97 8.51
N ILE A 245 4.87 11.11 9.13
CA ILE A 245 4.18 12.38 8.87
C ILE A 245 4.38 12.82 7.41
N VAL A 246 5.62 12.79 6.91
CA VAL A 246 5.93 13.08 5.49
C VAL A 246 5.16 12.15 4.56
N SER A 247 5.00 10.87 4.94
CA SER A 247 4.25 9.90 4.16
C SER A 247 2.75 10.19 4.07
N GLN A 248 2.21 11.07 4.92
CA GLN A 248 0.81 11.50 4.85
C GLN A 248 0.56 12.57 3.78
N TRP A 249 1.62 13.18 3.23
CA TRP A 249 1.52 14.22 2.22
C TRP A 249 1.18 13.62 0.85
N ASP A 250 0.09 14.08 0.21
CA ASP A 250 -0.41 13.47 -1.03
C ASP A 250 0.60 13.53 -2.20
N MET A 251 1.43 14.58 -2.26
CA MET A 251 2.48 14.68 -3.29
C MET A 251 3.55 13.61 -3.14
N PHE A 252 3.79 13.12 -1.92
CA PHE A 252 4.80 12.10 -1.66
C PHE A 252 4.50 10.80 -2.41
N ALA A 253 3.22 10.48 -2.64
CA ALA A 253 2.80 9.28 -3.38
C ALA A 253 2.99 9.39 -4.90
N THR A 254 3.17 10.59 -5.45
CA THR A 254 3.25 10.80 -6.90
C THR A 254 4.54 10.23 -7.50
N PRO A 255 4.55 9.78 -8.77
CA PRO A 255 5.73 9.16 -9.39
C PRO A 255 6.96 10.07 -9.42
N GLN A 256 6.77 11.39 -9.51
CA GLN A 256 7.84 12.40 -9.52
C GLN A 256 8.66 12.37 -8.24
N TYR A 257 8.05 12.01 -7.11
CA TYR A 257 8.68 11.94 -5.80
C TYR A 257 9.29 10.57 -5.48
N ARG A 258 9.35 9.63 -6.44
CA ARG A 258 9.93 8.29 -6.20
C ARG A 258 11.34 8.34 -5.62
N GLY A 259 12.20 9.19 -6.15
CA GLY A 259 13.56 9.40 -5.63
C GLY A 259 13.57 9.99 -4.21
N VAL A 260 12.64 10.90 -3.91
CA VAL A 260 12.48 11.47 -2.56
C VAL A 260 12.06 10.40 -1.57
N ARG A 261 11.08 9.55 -1.92
CA ARG A 261 10.67 8.41 -1.09
C ARG A 261 11.85 7.49 -0.78
N ALA A 262 12.60 7.11 -1.81
CA ALA A 262 13.78 6.28 -1.66
C ALA A 262 14.81 6.92 -0.72
N GLY A 263 15.10 8.22 -0.90
CA GLY A 263 16.03 8.97 -0.06
C GLY A 263 15.60 9.09 1.41
N VAL A 264 14.31 9.34 1.68
CA VAL A 264 13.77 9.44 3.04
C VAL A 264 13.95 8.12 3.80
N PHE A 265 13.51 7.00 3.22
CA PHE A 265 13.58 5.71 3.91
C PHE A 265 15.00 5.12 3.93
N LEU A 266 15.80 5.34 2.88
CA LEU A 266 17.22 4.96 2.88
C LEU A 266 17.98 5.77 3.93
N GLY A 267 17.75 7.08 4.02
CA GLY A 267 18.35 7.94 5.05
C GLY A 267 17.94 7.53 6.46
N LEU A 268 16.68 7.15 6.67
CA LEU A 268 16.21 6.63 7.96
C LEU A 268 16.96 5.35 8.36
N GLY A 269 17.13 4.39 7.44
CA GLY A 269 17.92 3.18 7.70
C GLY A 269 19.42 3.46 7.92
N LEU A 270 20.02 4.29 7.06
CA LEU A 270 21.45 4.64 7.14
C LEU A 270 21.79 5.56 8.32
N SER A 271 20.80 6.17 8.99
CA SER A 271 21.02 6.90 10.24
C SER A 271 21.68 6.04 11.33
N GLY A 272 21.56 4.70 11.22
CA GLY A 272 22.25 3.73 12.06
C GLY A 272 23.78 3.78 11.98
N ILE A 273 24.37 4.50 11.01
CA ILE A 273 25.82 4.72 10.96
C ILE A 273 26.32 5.47 12.20
N ILE A 274 25.54 6.39 12.76
CA ILE A 274 25.92 7.17 13.95
C ILE A 274 26.08 6.28 15.19
N PRO A 275 25.06 5.49 15.61
CA PRO A 275 25.23 4.55 16.72
C PRO A 275 26.27 3.46 16.42
N THR A 276 26.44 3.05 15.16
CA THR A 276 27.48 2.08 14.79
C THR A 276 28.88 2.65 15.03
N LEU A 277 29.14 3.89 14.60
CA LEU A 277 30.44 4.55 14.81
C LEU A 277 30.71 4.76 16.30
N HIS A 278 29.70 5.17 17.07
CA HIS A 278 29.83 5.27 18.53
C HIS A 278 30.20 3.92 19.13
N TYR A 279 29.48 2.85 18.81
CA TYR A 279 29.78 1.50 19.29
C TYR A 279 31.21 1.07 18.96
N VAL A 280 31.68 1.27 17.72
CA VAL A 280 33.04 0.91 17.31
C VAL A 280 34.11 1.72 18.04
N ILE A 281 33.84 3.00 18.34
CA ILE A 281 34.76 3.86 19.10
C ILE A 281 34.84 3.43 20.56
N SER A 282 33.71 3.09 21.19
CA SER A 282 33.65 2.68 22.60
C SER A 282 34.21 1.28 22.83
N GLU A 283 33.86 0.31 21.98
CA GLU A 283 34.17 -1.11 22.18
C GLU A 283 35.44 -1.57 21.44
N GLY A 284 35.92 -0.76 20.51
CA GLY A 284 37.05 -1.06 19.65
C GLY A 284 36.70 -1.95 18.45
N PHE A 285 37.50 -1.81 17.38
CA PHE A 285 37.30 -2.52 16.11
C PHE A 285 37.33 -4.05 16.27
N LEU A 286 38.24 -4.57 17.11
CA LEU A 286 38.40 -6.01 17.31
C LEU A 286 37.11 -6.64 17.85
N ARG A 287 36.52 -6.05 18.90
CA ARG A 287 35.29 -6.56 19.53
C ARG A 287 34.11 -6.49 18.54
N ALA A 288 33.97 -5.38 17.82
CA ALA A 288 32.94 -5.21 16.80
C ALA A 288 33.07 -6.23 15.64
N ALA A 289 34.30 -6.60 15.26
CA ALA A 289 34.56 -7.62 14.25
C ALA A 289 34.31 -9.04 14.78
N THR A 290 34.79 -9.37 15.99
CA THR A 290 34.68 -10.73 16.56
C THR A 290 33.25 -11.13 16.89
N ILE A 291 32.42 -10.18 17.33
CA ILE A 291 30.98 -10.41 17.58
C ILE A 291 30.22 -10.53 16.23
N GLY A 292 30.87 -10.24 15.10
CA GLY A 292 30.31 -10.33 13.76
C GLY A 292 29.41 -9.14 13.38
N GLN A 293 29.29 -8.12 14.24
CA GLN A 293 28.43 -6.95 13.99
C GLN A 293 28.77 -6.26 12.67
N ILE A 294 30.05 -6.03 12.39
CA ILE A 294 30.49 -5.32 11.18
C ILE A 294 30.07 -6.07 9.91
N GLY A 295 30.23 -7.40 9.88
CA GLY A 295 29.84 -8.23 8.73
C GLY A 295 28.34 -8.16 8.44
N TRP A 296 27.51 -8.35 9.47
CA TRP A 296 26.05 -8.28 9.33
C TRP A 296 25.56 -6.88 8.97
N LEU A 297 26.14 -5.83 9.55
CA LEU A 297 25.79 -4.44 9.23
C LEU A 297 26.18 -4.05 7.80
N MET A 298 27.33 -4.51 7.29
CA MET A 298 27.71 -4.30 5.89
C MET A 298 26.76 -5.01 4.92
N LEU A 299 26.34 -6.24 5.25
CA LEU A 299 25.34 -6.96 4.45
C LEU A 299 23.99 -6.23 4.47
N MET A 300 23.54 -5.76 5.64
CA MET A 300 22.33 -4.95 5.77
C MET A 300 22.41 -3.67 4.94
N ALA A 301 23.51 -2.91 5.04
CA ALA A 301 23.72 -1.71 4.24
C ALA A 301 23.68 -2.01 2.74
N SER A 302 24.29 -3.12 2.31
CA SER A 302 24.28 -3.56 0.91
C SER A 302 22.86 -3.87 0.42
N LEU A 303 22.06 -4.57 1.23
CA LEU A 303 20.66 -4.87 0.92
C LEU A 303 19.80 -3.60 0.85
N TYR A 304 19.96 -2.68 1.81
CA TYR A 304 19.24 -1.39 1.83
C TYR A 304 19.56 -0.54 0.59
N ILE A 305 20.86 -0.33 0.31
CA ILE A 305 21.30 0.51 -0.80
C ILE A 305 20.87 -0.11 -2.13
N THR A 306 21.08 -1.42 -2.32
CA THR A 306 20.73 -2.09 -3.57
C THR A 306 19.22 -2.10 -3.79
N GLY A 307 18.43 -2.43 -2.77
CA GLY A 307 16.97 -2.40 -2.85
C GLY A 307 16.43 -1.01 -3.20
N ALA A 308 16.91 0.03 -2.51
CA ALA A 308 16.52 1.41 -2.78
C ALA A 308 16.94 1.87 -4.18
N ALA A 309 18.13 1.48 -4.64
CA ALA A 309 18.64 1.80 -5.98
C ALA A 309 17.78 1.15 -7.08
N LEU A 310 17.45 -0.13 -6.94
CA LEU A 310 16.58 -0.84 -7.90
C LEU A 310 15.20 -0.17 -7.99
N TYR A 311 14.59 0.14 -6.85
CA TYR A 311 13.29 0.82 -6.76
C TYR A 311 13.33 2.22 -7.39
N ALA A 312 14.30 3.05 -7.00
CA ALA A 312 14.42 4.43 -7.49
C ALA A 312 14.71 4.48 -9.00
N ALA A 313 15.60 3.59 -9.47
CA ALA A 313 16.01 3.55 -10.86
C ALA A 313 15.04 2.74 -11.76
N ARG A 314 14.08 1.97 -11.21
CA ARG A 314 13.16 1.11 -11.97
C ARG A 314 13.89 0.06 -12.82
N ILE A 315 14.88 -0.61 -12.23
CA ILE A 315 15.67 -1.65 -12.89
C ILE A 315 15.09 -3.03 -12.53
N PRO A 316 14.89 -3.95 -13.49
CA PRO A 316 15.38 -3.93 -14.88
C PRO A 316 14.39 -3.45 -15.94
N GLU A 317 13.14 -3.12 -15.60
CA GLU A 317 12.10 -2.75 -16.56
C GLU A 317 12.44 -1.47 -17.35
N ARG A 318 13.30 -0.59 -16.83
CA ARG A 318 13.90 0.52 -17.57
C ARG A 318 14.64 0.05 -18.83
N PHE A 319 15.35 -1.08 -18.76
CA PHE A 319 16.14 -1.61 -19.86
C PHE A 319 15.31 -2.47 -20.81
N PHE A 320 14.25 -3.11 -20.28
CA PHE A 320 13.37 -3.99 -21.06
C PHE A 320 11.88 -3.64 -20.85
N PRO A 321 11.41 -2.48 -21.33
CA PRO A 321 10.00 -2.09 -21.18
C PRO A 321 9.07 -3.13 -21.81
N GLY A 322 8.00 -3.50 -21.11
CA GLY A 322 7.04 -4.52 -21.57
C GLY A 322 7.50 -5.99 -21.43
N LYS A 323 8.75 -6.24 -20.97
CA LYS A 323 9.26 -7.61 -20.77
C LYS A 323 9.21 -8.07 -19.32
N CYS A 324 9.15 -7.12 -18.39
CA CYS A 324 9.08 -7.35 -16.95
C CYS A 324 7.70 -6.98 -16.38
N ASP A 325 6.64 -6.99 -17.18
CA ASP A 325 5.30 -6.55 -16.76
C ASP A 325 4.74 -7.34 -15.58
N ILE A 326 5.01 -8.65 -15.53
CA ILE A 326 4.47 -9.55 -14.52
C ILE A 326 5.54 -10.00 -13.52
N TRP A 327 6.76 -10.20 -14.01
CA TRP A 327 7.84 -10.83 -13.26
C TRP A 327 9.13 -10.02 -13.35
N PHE A 328 9.81 -9.92 -12.22
CA PHE A 328 11.14 -9.36 -12.01
C PHE A 328 11.27 -7.86 -12.29
N HIS A 329 10.18 -7.08 -12.26
CA HIS A 329 10.28 -5.61 -12.20
C HIS A 329 10.81 -5.14 -10.84
N SER A 330 11.34 -3.92 -10.82
CA SER A 330 12.04 -3.33 -9.68
C SER A 330 11.28 -3.40 -8.37
N HIS A 331 9.97 -3.12 -8.39
CA HIS A 331 9.14 -3.13 -7.19
C HIS A 331 9.00 -4.54 -6.60
N GLN A 332 8.88 -5.56 -7.45
CA GLN A 332 8.86 -6.95 -7.00
C GLN A 332 10.22 -7.35 -6.40
N LEU A 333 11.32 -6.95 -7.03
CA LEU A 333 12.66 -7.21 -6.50
C LEU A 333 12.86 -6.49 -5.16
N PHE A 334 12.44 -5.23 -5.05
CA PHE A 334 12.50 -4.46 -3.80
C PHE A 334 11.76 -5.18 -2.65
N HIS A 335 10.58 -5.74 -2.91
CA HIS A 335 9.85 -6.54 -1.90
C HIS A 335 10.68 -7.75 -1.41
N ILE A 336 11.36 -8.43 -2.33
CA ILE A 336 12.25 -9.56 -1.98
C ILE A 336 13.40 -9.07 -1.09
N PHE A 337 14.00 -7.92 -1.41
CA PHE A 337 15.06 -7.32 -0.60
C PHE A 337 14.58 -6.91 0.80
N VAL A 338 13.34 -6.44 0.95
CA VAL A 338 12.76 -6.12 2.26
C VAL A 338 12.63 -7.39 3.12
N VAL A 339 12.08 -8.47 2.56
CA VAL A 339 11.93 -9.75 3.28
C VAL A 339 13.31 -10.33 3.66
N ALA A 340 14.24 -10.35 2.69
CA ALA A 340 15.60 -10.84 2.92
C ALA A 340 16.34 -9.98 3.97
N GLY A 341 16.24 -8.66 3.86
CA GLY A 341 16.85 -7.71 4.81
C GLY A 341 16.29 -7.87 6.22
N ALA A 342 14.98 -8.00 6.38
CA ALA A 342 14.37 -8.25 7.69
C ALA A 342 14.85 -9.59 8.30
N PHE A 343 15.05 -10.63 7.48
CA PHE A 343 15.52 -11.93 7.98
C PHE A 343 17.01 -11.90 8.34
N VAL A 344 17.84 -11.27 7.51
CA VAL A 344 19.27 -11.05 7.80
C VAL A 344 19.44 -10.21 9.08
N HIS A 345 18.61 -9.19 9.26
CA HIS A 345 18.58 -8.40 10.48
C HIS A 345 18.23 -9.27 11.69
N PHE A 346 17.14 -10.03 11.63
CA PHE A 346 16.73 -10.97 12.68
C PHE A 346 17.86 -11.93 13.05
N HIS A 347 18.53 -12.51 12.05
CA HIS A 347 19.67 -13.40 12.26
C HIS A 347 20.81 -12.69 13.01
N GLY A 348 21.17 -11.47 12.59
CA GLY A 348 22.20 -10.66 13.26
C GLY A 348 21.88 -10.38 14.73
N VAL A 349 20.65 -9.95 15.04
CA VAL A 349 20.26 -9.66 16.44
C VAL A 349 20.03 -10.93 17.27
N SER A 350 19.63 -12.05 16.66
CA SER A 350 19.57 -13.36 17.34
C SER A 350 20.97 -13.81 17.77
N ASN A 351 21.99 -13.61 16.94
CA ASN A 351 23.36 -13.93 17.30
C ASN A 351 23.88 -13.03 18.44
N LEU A 352 23.48 -11.76 18.48
CA LEU A 352 23.79 -10.86 19.59
C LEU A 352 23.16 -11.33 20.91
N GLN A 353 21.92 -11.82 20.85
CA GLN A 353 21.24 -12.42 21.99
C GLN A 353 21.99 -13.67 22.49
N GLU A 354 22.37 -14.57 21.59
CA GLU A 354 23.09 -15.79 21.94
C GLU A 354 24.47 -15.49 22.54
N PHE A 355 25.19 -14.52 21.95
CA PHE A 355 26.44 -14.04 22.51
C PHE A 355 26.25 -13.48 23.93
N ARG A 356 25.22 -12.65 24.15
CA ARG A 356 24.88 -12.13 25.48
C ARG A 356 24.55 -13.24 26.48
N PHE A 357 23.81 -14.26 26.04
CA PHE A 357 23.52 -15.42 26.88
C PHE A 357 24.79 -16.14 27.35
N MET A 358 25.79 -16.28 26.48
CA MET A 358 27.06 -16.94 26.83
C MET A 358 27.91 -16.18 27.84
N ILE A 359 27.91 -14.84 27.80
CA ILE A 359 28.70 -14.00 28.71
C ILE A 359 27.92 -13.55 29.96
N GLY A 360 26.59 -13.70 29.97
CA GLY A 360 25.71 -13.29 31.05
C GLY A 360 25.36 -11.79 31.05
N GLY A 361 24.54 -11.40 32.03
CA GLY A 361 24.03 -10.03 32.19
C GLY A 361 24.93 -9.11 33.01
N GLY A 362 26.03 -9.61 33.57
CA GLY A 362 27.00 -8.77 34.29
C GLY A 362 27.76 -7.88 33.32
N CYS A 363 27.93 -6.61 33.69
CA CYS A 363 28.85 -5.68 33.05
C CYS A 363 30.00 -5.43 34.02
N THR A 364 31.24 -5.48 33.55
CA THR A 364 32.41 -5.11 34.37
C THR A 364 32.47 -3.59 34.54
N GLU A 365 33.10 -3.07 35.61
CA GLU A 365 33.17 -1.61 35.84
C GLU A 365 33.88 -0.84 34.70
N GLU A 366 34.75 -1.52 33.92
CA GLU A 366 35.43 -0.95 32.76
C GLU A 366 34.52 -0.85 31.51
N GLU A 367 33.43 -1.63 31.45
CA GLU A 367 32.44 -1.60 30.36
C GLU A 367 31.26 -0.63 30.61
N ALA A 368 31.19 -0.05 31.82
CA ALA A 368 30.12 0.85 32.27
C ALA A 368 30.51 2.34 32.28
N LEU A 369 31.79 2.65 32.05
CA LEU A 369 32.37 4.00 31.91
C LEU A 369 32.39 4.42 30.44
#